data_AF-A0A368T9M6-F1
#
_entry.id   AF-A0A368T9M6-F1
#
_cell.length_a   1.000
_cell.length_b   1.000
_cell.length_c   1.000
_cell.angle_alpha   90.00
_cell.angle_beta   90.00
_cell.angle_gamma   90.00
#
_symmetry.space_group_name_H-M   'P 1'
#
loop_
_entity.id
_entity.type
_entity.pdbx_description
1 polymer ?
#
loop_
_entity_poly.entity_id
_entity_poly.type
_entity_poly.pdbx_seq_one_letter_code
_entity_poly.pdbx_strand_id
1 'polypeptide(L)'
;MTWGLFAAWAVHDTEELLTMSRWGRSARRRLAARHPEVPEFVWRALDRPQTHVNVAIGLVGAVMAAAAADGARTGGRSGFYQAALLGFGGHAATHLAQAVAVRGYTPGLLTTPLVVVPYSLWAWLRLRRAGVAGAGGRLGWASAALLPVTLGAAHGIAAAVTRGRGRARGITAAAGRSAGPGRSGP
;
A
#
# COMPACT_ATOMS: atom_id res chain seq x y z
N MET A 1 -7.51 21.27 4.24
CA MET A 1 -8.10 19.91 4.17
C MET A 1 -7.31 19.00 3.24
N THR A 2 -6.94 19.46 2.04
CA THR A 2 -6.42 18.60 0.96
C THR A 2 -5.04 18.03 1.25
N TRP A 3 -4.10 18.83 1.75
CA TRP A 3 -2.81 18.33 2.28
C TRP A 3 -2.95 17.40 3.49
N GLY A 4 -4.07 17.49 4.20
CA GLY A 4 -4.40 16.53 5.26
C GLY A 4 -4.53 15.11 4.74
N LEU A 5 -4.83 14.90 3.45
CA LEU A 5 -4.93 13.57 2.84
C LEU A 5 -3.55 12.92 2.83
N PHE A 6 -2.55 13.66 2.36
CA PHE A 6 -1.18 13.20 2.33
C PHE A 6 -0.63 13.00 3.75
N ALA A 7 -0.93 13.91 4.69
CA ALA A 7 -0.50 13.76 6.08
C ALA A 7 -1.13 12.53 6.76
N ALA A 8 -2.45 12.34 6.61
CA ALA A 8 -3.15 11.18 7.16
C ALA A 8 -2.65 9.87 6.55
N TRP A 9 -2.43 9.86 5.23
CA TRP A 9 -1.81 8.75 4.52
C TRP A 9 -0.40 8.45 5.06
N ALA A 10 0.46 9.46 5.21
CA ALA A 10 1.83 9.25 5.68
C ALA A 10 1.88 8.65 7.09
N VAL A 11 0.99 9.09 7.99
CA VAL A 11 0.89 8.52 9.35
C VAL A 11 0.44 7.06 9.28
N HIS A 12 -0.59 6.75 8.48
CA HIS A 12 -1.09 5.39 8.32
C HIS A 12 -0.04 4.46 7.70
N ASP A 13 0.54 4.86 6.57
CA ASP A 13 1.53 4.06 5.85
C ASP A 13 2.86 3.94 6.61
N THR A 14 3.14 4.80 7.59
CA THR A 14 4.27 4.59 8.50
C THR A 14 4.06 3.35 9.36
N GLU A 15 2.84 3.12 9.88
CA GLU A 15 2.53 1.87 10.58
C GLU A 15 2.72 0.68 9.64
N GLU A 16 2.20 0.75 8.42
CA GLU A 16 2.34 -0.31 7.42
C GLU A 16 3.81 -0.59 7.08
N LEU A 17 4.59 0.46 6.82
CA LEU A 17 6.01 0.37 6.47
C LEU A 17 6.81 -0.36 7.54
N LEU A 18 6.52 -0.09 8.81
CA LEU A 18 7.22 -0.67 9.96
C LEU A 18 6.80 -2.11 10.26
N THR A 19 5.56 -2.50 9.91
CA THR A 19 4.95 -3.74 10.41
C THR A 19 4.67 -4.79 9.34
N MET A 20 4.35 -4.37 8.10
CA MET A 20 3.79 -5.24 7.05
C MET A 20 4.69 -6.41 6.68
N SER A 21 5.99 -6.15 6.44
CA SER A 21 6.95 -7.19 6.05
C SER A 21 7.14 -8.26 7.13
N ARG A 22 7.29 -7.84 8.39
CA ARG A 22 7.49 -8.75 9.53
C ARG A 22 6.20 -9.52 9.83
N TRP A 23 5.07 -8.83 9.83
CA TRP A 23 3.77 -9.43 10.06
C TRP A 23 3.42 -10.42 8.95
N GLY A 24 3.66 -10.08 7.67
CA GLY A 24 3.38 -10.94 6.53
C GLY A 24 4.09 -12.29 6.60
N ARG A 25 5.38 -12.30 6.98
CA ARG A 25 6.16 -13.53 7.19
C ARG A 25 5.57 -14.44 8.27
N SER A 26 5.15 -13.88 9.40
CA SER A 26 4.59 -14.68 10.51
C SER A 26 3.14 -15.09 10.24
N ALA A 27 2.34 -14.19 9.66
CA ALA A 27 0.95 -14.39 9.31
C ALA A 27 0.78 -15.46 8.23
N ARG A 28 1.62 -15.46 7.19
CA ARG A 28 1.60 -16.48 6.12
C ARG A 28 1.62 -17.90 6.71
N ARG A 29 2.60 -18.19 7.56
CA ARG A 29 2.75 -19.52 8.18
C ARG A 29 1.54 -19.88 9.05
N ARG A 30 1.10 -18.92 9.89
CA ARG A 30 0.00 -19.14 10.84
C ARG A 30 -1.35 -19.32 10.15
N LEU A 31 -1.63 -18.52 9.12
CA LEU A 31 -2.91 -18.55 8.40
C LEU A 31 -2.99 -19.76 7.45
N ALA A 32 -1.90 -20.09 6.75
CA ALA A 32 -1.85 -21.30 5.91
C ALA A 32 -2.11 -22.58 6.72
N ALA A 33 -1.59 -22.66 7.95
CA ALA A 33 -1.85 -23.80 8.84
C ALA A 33 -3.29 -23.85 9.37
N ARG A 34 -3.95 -22.70 9.54
CA ARG A 34 -5.34 -22.61 10.03
C ARG A 34 -6.38 -22.81 8.91
N HIS A 35 -6.00 -22.48 7.68
CA HIS A 35 -6.87 -22.46 6.52
C HIS A 35 -6.22 -23.21 5.34
N PRO A 36 -6.02 -24.53 5.46
CA PRO A 36 -5.40 -25.35 4.41
C PRO A 36 -6.24 -25.41 3.13
N GLU A 37 -7.54 -25.10 3.20
CA GLU A 37 -8.46 -25.01 2.07
C GLU A 37 -8.16 -23.85 1.13
N VAL A 38 -7.47 -22.81 1.60
CA VAL A 38 -7.14 -21.63 0.80
C VAL A 38 -5.85 -21.89 0.02
N PRO A 39 -5.84 -21.62 -1.30
CA PRO A 39 -4.66 -21.84 -2.12
C PRO A 39 -3.39 -21.12 -1.63
N GLU A 40 -2.24 -21.81 -1.64
CA GLU A 40 -0.95 -21.28 -1.18
C GLU A 40 -0.54 -19.98 -1.88
N PHE A 41 -1.00 -19.73 -3.12
CA PHE A 41 -0.69 -18.46 -3.79
C PHE A 41 -1.27 -17.23 -3.05
N VAL A 42 -2.40 -17.38 -2.36
CA VAL A 42 -3.01 -16.33 -1.53
C VAL A 42 -2.11 -16.03 -0.34
N TRP A 43 -1.62 -17.07 0.34
CA TRP A 43 -0.73 -16.93 1.48
C TRP A 43 0.64 -16.38 1.11
N ARG A 44 1.18 -16.78 -0.05
CA ARG A 44 2.42 -16.22 -0.58
C ARG A 44 2.33 -14.72 -0.78
N ALA A 45 1.15 -14.18 -1.14
CA ALA A 45 0.98 -12.74 -1.36
C ALA A 45 1.25 -11.90 -0.10
N LEU A 46 1.06 -12.46 1.10
CA LEU A 46 1.32 -11.78 2.37
C LEU A 46 2.82 -11.60 2.65
N ASP A 47 3.65 -12.54 2.18
CA ASP A 47 5.08 -12.56 2.44
C ASP A 47 5.81 -11.75 1.37
N ARG A 48 6.01 -10.46 1.67
CA ARG A 48 6.71 -9.51 0.81
C ARG A 48 7.99 -9.02 1.48
N PRO A 49 9.12 -8.95 0.76
CA PRO A 49 10.34 -8.38 1.32
C PRO A 49 10.15 -6.89 1.61
N GLN A 50 10.88 -6.34 2.60
CA GLN A 50 10.79 -4.92 2.97
C GLN A 50 11.04 -3.99 1.78
N THR A 51 11.96 -4.35 0.89
CA THR A 51 12.24 -3.56 -0.32
C THR A 51 11.05 -3.44 -1.26
N HIS A 52 10.18 -4.47 -1.32
CA HIS A 52 8.92 -4.41 -2.06
C HIS A 52 7.98 -3.40 -1.40
N VAL A 53 7.80 -3.51 -0.09
CA VAL A 53 6.93 -2.63 0.70
C VAL A 53 7.36 -1.18 0.54
N ASN A 54 8.65 -0.88 0.70
CA ASN A 54 9.21 0.47 0.55
C ASN A 54 8.92 1.08 -0.83
N VAL A 55 9.10 0.30 -1.91
CA VAL A 55 8.85 0.78 -3.28
C VAL A 55 7.35 1.02 -3.49
N ALA A 56 6.50 0.09 -3.06
CA ALA A 56 5.06 0.24 -3.21
C ALA A 56 4.52 1.46 -2.46
N ILE A 57 4.90 1.63 -1.18
CA ILE A 57 4.53 2.79 -0.34
C ILE A 57 5.06 4.08 -0.96
N GLY A 58 6.31 4.10 -1.46
CA GLY A 58 6.86 5.28 -2.12
C GLY A 58 6.08 5.70 -3.37
N LEU A 59 5.64 4.74 -4.20
CA LEU A 59 4.83 5.02 -5.39
C LEU A 59 3.44 5.54 -5.03
N VAL A 60 2.77 4.91 -4.06
CA VAL A 60 1.46 5.36 -3.58
C VAL A 60 1.58 6.75 -2.94
N GLY A 61 2.64 7.01 -2.18
CA GLY A 61 2.92 8.31 -1.59
C GLY A 61 3.05 9.43 -2.62
N ALA A 62 3.71 9.18 -3.74
CA ALA A 62 3.79 10.14 -4.84
C ALA A 62 2.40 10.46 -5.44
N VAL A 63 1.55 9.43 -5.62
CA VAL A 63 0.16 9.60 -6.07
C VAL A 63 -0.65 10.41 -5.07
N MET A 64 -0.53 10.12 -3.77
CA MET A 64 -1.24 10.82 -2.70
C MET A 64 -0.81 12.28 -2.58
N ALA A 65 0.49 12.56 -2.70
CA ALA A 65 1.02 13.92 -2.73
C ALA A 65 0.50 14.70 -3.95
N ALA A 66 0.51 14.09 -5.13
CA ALA A 66 -0.02 14.71 -6.35
C ALA A 66 -1.53 15.00 -6.24
N ALA A 67 -2.30 14.06 -5.69
CA ALA A 67 -3.73 14.23 -5.46
C ALA A 67 -4.02 15.34 -4.44
N ALA A 68 -3.25 15.40 -3.35
CA ALA A 68 -3.37 16.46 -2.34
C ALA A 68 -3.03 17.84 -2.91
N ALA A 69 -1.97 17.94 -3.72
CA ALA A 69 -1.59 19.18 -4.40
C ALA A 69 -2.66 19.65 -5.39
N ASP A 70 -3.23 18.73 -6.16
CA ASP A 70 -4.31 19.04 -7.10
C ASP A 70 -5.61 19.43 -6.40
N GLY A 71 -5.92 18.75 -5.29
CA GLY A 71 -6.99 19.16 -4.38
C GLY A 71 -6.76 20.57 -3.83
N ALA A 72 -5.53 20.91 -3.43
CA ALA A 72 -5.21 22.25 -2.92
C ALA A 72 -5.43 23.33 -3.99
N ARG A 73 -4.96 23.10 -5.22
CA ARG A 73 -5.14 24.02 -6.36
C ARG A 73 -6.62 24.25 -6.71
N THR A 74 -7.44 23.21 -6.59
CA THR A 74 -8.86 23.24 -7.00
C THR A 74 -9.82 23.54 -5.85
N GLY A 75 -9.33 23.78 -4.63
CA GLY A 75 -10.17 23.90 -3.44
C GLY A 75 -10.96 22.62 -3.12
N GLY A 76 -10.46 21.45 -3.54
CA GLY A 76 -11.07 20.14 -3.36
C GLY A 76 -12.03 19.70 -4.47
N ARG A 77 -12.21 20.49 -5.53
CA ARG A 77 -13.07 20.14 -6.68
C ARG A 77 -12.45 19.11 -7.63
N SER A 78 -11.15 18.88 -7.52
CA SER A 78 -10.45 17.88 -8.35
C SER A 78 -11.06 16.48 -8.19
N GLY A 79 -11.44 15.88 -9.32
CA GLY A 79 -11.87 14.48 -9.37
C GLY A 79 -10.77 13.51 -8.92
N PHE A 80 -9.50 13.83 -9.19
CA PHE A 80 -8.36 13.03 -8.74
C PHE A 80 -8.21 13.07 -7.22
N TYR A 81 -8.29 14.26 -6.61
CA TYR A 81 -8.30 14.40 -5.15
C TYR A 81 -9.47 13.67 -4.49
N GLN A 82 -10.69 13.84 -5.03
CA GLN A 82 -11.89 13.20 -4.47
C GLN A 82 -11.82 11.67 -4.61
N ALA A 83 -11.32 11.16 -5.74
CA ALA A 83 -11.09 9.73 -5.94
C ALA A 83 -10.03 9.18 -4.97
N ALA A 84 -8.91 9.88 -4.79
CA ALA A 84 -7.88 9.49 -3.84
C ALA A 84 -8.39 9.51 -2.39
N LEU A 85 -9.21 10.50 -2.02
CA LEU A 85 -9.86 10.57 -0.71
C LEU A 85 -10.84 9.39 -0.48
N LEU A 86 -11.67 9.07 -1.48
CA LEU A 86 -12.57 7.91 -1.41
C LEU A 86 -11.80 6.60 -1.35
N GLY A 87 -10.73 6.46 -2.15
CA GLY A 87 -9.84 5.30 -2.10
C GLY A 87 -9.20 5.15 -0.72
N PHE A 88 -8.62 6.21 -0.18
CA PHE A 88 -8.02 6.20 1.16
C PHE A 88 -9.03 5.79 2.25
N GLY A 89 -10.26 6.31 2.18
CA GLY A 89 -11.34 5.88 3.06
C GLY A 89 -11.77 4.42 2.85
N GLY A 90 -11.80 3.93 1.61
CA GLY A 90 -12.09 2.53 1.29
C GLY A 90 -11.00 1.56 1.74
N HIS A 91 -9.73 1.98 1.70
CA HIS A 91 -8.58 1.22 2.20
C HIS A 91 -8.74 0.85 3.67
N ALA A 92 -9.25 1.77 4.50
CA ALA A 92 -9.59 1.49 5.91
C ALA A 92 -10.48 0.25 6.09
N ALA A 93 -11.48 0.07 5.22
CA ALA A 93 -12.38 -1.08 5.31
C ALA A 93 -11.64 -2.40 5.09
N THR A 94 -10.62 -2.41 4.22
CA THR A 94 -9.80 -3.61 3.99
C THR A 94 -9.00 -3.99 5.23
N HIS A 95 -8.41 -3.02 5.93
CA HIS A 95 -7.70 -3.25 7.20
C HIS A 95 -8.61 -3.75 8.31
N LEU A 96 -9.79 -3.16 8.45
CA LEU A 96 -10.77 -3.62 9.44
C LEU A 96 -11.23 -5.05 9.13
N ALA A 97 -11.51 -5.36 7.86
CA ALA A 97 -11.87 -6.70 7.43
C ALA A 97 -10.74 -7.71 7.71
N GLN A 98 -9.50 -7.35 7.43
CA GLN A 98 -8.32 -8.18 7.74
C GLN A 98 -8.18 -8.42 9.25
N ALA A 99 -8.32 -7.38 10.07
CA ALA A 99 -8.22 -7.50 11.52
C ALA A 99 -9.32 -8.40 12.11
N VAL A 100 -10.55 -8.27 11.61
CA VAL A 100 -11.68 -9.14 11.98
C VAL A 100 -11.42 -10.58 11.56
N ALA A 101 -10.98 -10.81 10.32
CA ALA A 101 -10.69 -12.15 9.81
C ALA A 101 -9.54 -12.83 10.57
N VAL A 102 -8.49 -12.08 10.92
CA VAL A 102 -7.33 -12.57 11.67
C VAL A 102 -7.63 -12.67 13.18
N ARG A 103 -8.69 -12.02 13.66
CA ARG A 103 -9.05 -11.87 15.08
C ARG A 103 -7.86 -11.39 15.91
N GLY A 104 -7.16 -10.38 15.40
CA GLY A 104 -5.96 -9.86 16.04
C GLY A 104 -5.30 -8.74 15.24
N TYR A 105 -4.11 -8.36 15.68
CA TYR A 105 -3.36 -7.27 15.04
C TYR A 105 -3.03 -7.56 13.58
N THR A 106 -3.29 -6.57 12.73
CA THR A 106 -2.83 -6.47 11.35
C THR A 106 -2.16 -5.11 11.14
N PRO A 107 -1.19 -4.99 10.23
CA PRO A 107 -0.65 -3.69 9.79
C PRO A 107 -1.80 -2.74 9.47
N GLY A 108 -1.73 -1.50 9.97
CA GLY A 108 -2.76 -0.49 9.75
C GLY A 108 -3.93 -0.53 10.74
N LEU A 109 -4.01 -1.52 11.65
CA LEU A 109 -5.11 -1.63 12.61
C LEU A 109 -5.19 -0.45 13.59
N LEU A 110 -4.06 0.11 14.01
CA LEU A 110 -4.07 1.21 14.99
C LEU A 110 -4.45 2.53 14.32
N THR A 111 -3.82 2.83 13.19
CA THR A 111 -4.00 4.11 12.49
C THR A 111 -5.30 4.16 11.70
N THR A 112 -5.91 3.02 11.32
CA THR A 112 -7.20 3.00 10.62
C THR A 112 -8.32 3.71 11.40
N PRO A 113 -8.69 3.28 12.63
CA PRO A 113 -9.74 3.94 13.40
C PRO A 113 -9.32 5.30 13.97
N LEU A 114 -8.01 5.52 14.20
CA LEU A 114 -7.51 6.75 14.82
C LEU A 114 -7.23 7.89 13.83
N VAL A 115 -6.93 7.57 12.57
CA VAL A 115 -6.45 8.53 11.58
C VAL A 115 -7.27 8.44 10.30
N VAL A 116 -7.30 7.28 9.65
CA VAL A 116 -7.89 7.12 8.31
C VAL A 116 -9.39 7.40 8.33
N VAL A 117 -10.12 6.72 9.22
CA VAL A 117 -11.59 6.87 9.33
C VAL A 117 -11.98 8.30 9.75
N PRO A 118 -11.43 8.88 10.83
CA PRO A 118 -11.79 10.23 11.26
C PRO A 118 -11.48 11.28 10.18
N TYR A 119 -10.28 11.23 9.58
CA TYR A 119 -9.89 12.18 8.55
C TYR A 119 -10.77 12.07 7.31
N SER A 120 -10.99 10.85 6.80
CA SER A 120 -11.74 10.63 5.57
C SER A 120 -13.20 11.08 5.71
N LEU A 121 -13.83 10.76 6.85
CA LEU A 121 -15.19 11.20 7.15
C LEU A 121 -15.26 12.73 7.27
N TRP A 122 -14.34 13.34 8.02
CA TRP A 122 -14.29 14.80 8.18
C TRP A 122 -14.10 15.51 6.84
N ALA A 123 -13.14 15.07 6.03
CA ALA A 123 -12.82 15.69 4.74
C ALA A 123 -14.00 15.56 3.76
N TRP A 124 -14.64 14.40 3.73
CA TRP A 124 -15.83 14.17 2.90
C TRP A 124 -17.02 15.03 3.34
N LEU A 125 -17.32 15.10 4.64
CA LEU A 125 -18.38 15.96 5.15
C LEU A 125 -18.09 17.44 4.89
N ARG A 126 -16.82 17.87 4.98
CA ARG A 126 -16.41 19.24 4.66
C ARG A 126 -16.63 19.58 3.20
N LEU A 127 -16.29 18.67 2.28
CA LEU A 127 -16.56 18.80 0.84
C LEU A 127 -18.06 18.90 0.56
N ARG A 128 -18.88 18.08 1.22
CA ARG A 128 -20.34 18.11 1.09
C ARG A 128 -20.94 19.43 1.55
N ARG A 129 -20.55 19.92 2.73
CA ARG A 129 -21.00 21.21 3.26
C ARG A 129 -20.58 22.39 2.38
N ALA A 130 -19.48 22.26 1.64
CA ALA A 130 -19.02 23.27 0.70
C ALA A 130 -19.71 23.20 -0.68
N GLY A 131 -20.65 22.26 -0.90
CA GLY A 131 -21.26 22.03 -2.22
C GLY A 131 -20.29 21.47 -3.27
N VAL A 132 -19.11 21.01 -2.83
CA VAL A 132 -18.04 20.51 -3.71
C VAL A 132 -18.15 19.00 -3.91
N ALA A 133 -18.79 18.30 -2.98
CA ALA A 133 -19.09 16.87 -3.15
C ALA A 133 -20.24 16.72 -4.15
N GLY A 134 -19.92 16.28 -5.37
CA GLY A 134 -20.92 16.12 -6.42
C GLY A 134 -20.37 16.13 -7.84
N ALA A 135 -19.18 16.71 -8.08
CA ALA A 135 -18.52 16.61 -9.39
C ALA A 135 -18.21 15.15 -9.80
N GLY A 136 -18.23 14.22 -8.83
CA GLY A 136 -17.97 12.80 -9.01
C GLY A 136 -19.20 11.88 -9.02
N GLY A 137 -20.43 12.36 -9.26
CA GLY A 137 -21.62 11.48 -9.21
C GLY A 137 -21.57 10.25 -10.14
N ARG A 138 -20.89 10.35 -11.28
CA ARG A 138 -20.55 9.21 -12.16
C ARG A 138 -19.16 8.62 -11.90
N LEU A 139 -18.25 9.40 -11.31
CA LEU A 139 -16.91 8.93 -10.92
C LEU A 139 -16.90 8.14 -9.61
N GLY A 140 -17.90 8.22 -8.73
CA GLY A 140 -17.83 7.62 -7.38
C GLY A 140 -17.66 6.10 -7.37
N TRP A 141 -18.36 5.41 -8.27
CA TRP A 141 -18.19 3.96 -8.48
C TRP A 141 -17.05 3.64 -9.45
N ALA A 142 -16.86 4.45 -10.50
CA ALA A 142 -15.74 4.27 -11.43
C ALA A 142 -14.36 4.48 -10.75
N SER A 143 -14.30 5.31 -9.70
CA SER A 143 -13.11 5.54 -8.89
C SER A 143 -12.88 4.45 -7.83
N ALA A 144 -13.89 3.62 -7.53
CA ALA A 144 -13.67 2.43 -6.72
C ALA A 144 -12.67 1.47 -7.38
N ALA A 145 -12.61 1.44 -8.71
CA ALA A 145 -11.61 0.68 -9.46
C ALA A 145 -10.19 1.30 -9.41
N LEU A 146 -10.06 2.60 -9.15
CA LEU A 146 -8.75 3.26 -9.10
C LEU A 146 -7.90 2.76 -7.93
N LEU A 147 -8.52 2.38 -6.81
CA LEU A 147 -7.80 1.82 -5.68
C LEU A 147 -7.11 0.48 -6.03
N PRO A 148 -7.83 -0.59 -6.45
CA PRO A 148 -7.19 -1.84 -6.81
C PRO A 148 -6.24 -1.71 -8.01
N VAL A 149 -6.52 -0.80 -8.97
CA VAL A 149 -5.59 -0.52 -10.08
C VAL A 149 -4.30 0.12 -9.58
N THR A 150 -4.38 1.16 -8.74
CA THR A 150 -3.20 1.86 -8.23
C THR A 150 -2.35 0.94 -7.36
N LEU A 151 -3.00 0.16 -6.48
CA LEU A 151 -2.33 -0.84 -5.67
C LEU A 151 -1.71 -1.92 -6.57
N GLY A 152 -2.46 -2.48 -7.51
CA GLY A 152 -1.96 -3.48 -8.46
C GLY A 152 -0.74 -3.01 -9.26
N ALA A 153 -0.78 -1.76 -9.76
CA ALA A 153 0.33 -1.15 -10.47
C ALA A 153 1.55 -0.94 -9.55
N ALA A 154 1.35 -0.40 -8.35
CA ALA A 154 2.42 -0.21 -7.38
C ALA A 154 3.09 -1.53 -7.00
N HIS A 155 2.30 -2.58 -6.73
CA HIS A 155 2.80 -3.92 -6.45
C HIS A 155 3.49 -4.55 -7.68
N GLY A 156 2.98 -4.32 -8.89
CA GLY A 156 3.59 -4.80 -10.13
C GLY A 156 4.97 -4.18 -10.37
N ILE A 157 5.08 -2.86 -10.24
CA ILE A 157 6.36 -2.13 -10.37
C ILE A 157 7.33 -2.54 -9.26
N ALA A 158 6.86 -2.63 -8.00
CA ALA A 158 7.69 -3.10 -6.90
C ALA A 158 8.21 -4.53 -7.14
N ALA A 159 7.40 -5.42 -7.69
CA ALA A 159 7.83 -6.76 -8.06
C ALA A 159 8.87 -6.77 -9.18
N ALA A 160 8.75 -5.91 -10.19
CA ALA A 160 9.74 -5.77 -11.26
C ALA A 160 11.09 -5.26 -10.72
N VAL A 161 11.06 -4.20 -9.91
CA VAL A 161 12.26 -3.58 -9.31
C VAL A 161 13.00 -4.56 -8.38
N THR A 162 12.25 -5.28 -7.54
CA THR A 162 12.85 -6.24 -6.59
C THR A 162 13.45 -7.46 -7.30
N ARG A 163 12.78 -8.00 -8.32
CA ARG A 163 13.33 -9.08 -9.16
C ARG A 163 14.61 -8.65 -9.90
N GLY A 164 14.62 -7.44 -10.47
CA GLY A 164 15.79 -6.89 -11.15
C GLY A 164 17.02 -6.78 -10.24
N ARG A 165 16.83 -6.29 -9.00
CA ARG A 165 17.90 -6.21 -7.99
C ARG A 165 18.42 -7.58 -7.55
N GLY A 166 17.55 -8.58 -7.43
CA GLY A 166 17.95 -9.97 -7.12
C GLY A 166 18.82 -10.58 -8.22
N ARG A 167 18.44 -10.38 -9.49
CA ARG A 167 19.21 -10.85 -10.65
C ARG A 167 20.59 -10.18 -10.73
N ALA A 168 20.67 -8.87 -10.57
CA ALA A 168 21.93 -8.12 -10.61
C ALA A 168 22.93 -8.59 -9.52
N ARG A 169 22.45 -8.82 -8.29
CA ARG A 169 23.25 -9.37 -7.19
C ARG A 169 23.72 -10.81 -7.44
N GLY A 170 22.87 -11.64 -8.06
CA GLY A 170 23.23 -13.00 -8.44
C GLY A 170 24.38 -13.05 -9.46
N ILE A 171 24.35 -12.15 -10.44
CA ILE A 171 25.41 -12.03 -11.46
C ILE A 171 26.74 -11.59 -10.83
N THR A 172 26.73 -10.57 -9.96
CA THR A 172 27.96 -10.12 -9.26
C THR A 172 28.53 -11.20 -8.36
N ALA A 173 27.69 -11.93 -7.63
CA ALA A 173 28.14 -13.02 -6.76
C ALA A 173 28.68 -14.23 -7.54
N ALA A 174 28.12 -14.54 -8.72
CA ALA A 174 28.65 -15.58 -9.60
C ALA A 174 30.02 -15.18 -10.19
N ALA A 175 30.16 -13.95 -10.65
CA ALA A 175 31.42 -13.41 -11.18
C ALA A 175 32.55 -13.39 -10.12
N GLY A 176 32.22 -13.10 -8.85
CA GLY A 176 33.19 -13.14 -7.76
C GLY A 176 33.65 -14.55 -7.36
N ARG A 177 32.82 -15.59 -7.56
CA ARG A 177 33.19 -16.99 -7.29
C ARG A 177 34.08 -17.59 -8.37
N SER A 178 33.92 -17.18 -9.62
CA SER A 178 34.81 -17.57 -10.73
C SER A 178 36.20 -16.92 -10.68
N ALA A 179 36.39 -15.89 -9.83
CA ALA A 179 37.66 -15.19 -9.64
C ALA A 179 38.42 -15.61 -8.36
N GLY A 180 37.92 -16.60 -7.61
CA GLY A 180 38.61 -17.13 -6.42
C GLY A 180 39.89 -17.88 -6.78
N PRO A 181 40.96 -17.77 -5.97
CA PRO A 181 42.31 -18.19 -6.37
C PRO A 181 42.36 -19.69 -6.64
N GLY A 182 42.83 -20.04 -7.83
CA GLY A 182 43.16 -21.41 -8.21
C GLY A 182 44.06 -22.01 -7.15
N ARG A 183 43.60 -23.11 -6.53
CA ARG A 183 44.43 -23.97 -5.71
C ARG A 183 45.55 -24.53 -6.59
N SER A 184 46.73 -23.93 -6.51
CA SER A 184 47.97 -24.58 -6.91
C SER A 184 48.39 -25.51 -5.77
N GLY A 185 48.16 -26.81 -5.96
CA GLY A 185 49.00 -27.86 -5.38
C GLY A 185 49.72 -28.58 -6.52
N PRO A 186 50.56 -29.59 -6.24
CA PRO A 186 51.05 -30.05 -4.94
C PRO A 186 52.39 -29.40 -4.52
#